data_AF-A0A1L8D3I7-F1
#
_entry.id   AF-A0A1L8D3I7-F1
#
_cell.length_a   1.000
_cell.length_b   1.000
_cell.length_c   1.000
_cell.angle_alpha   90.00
_cell.angle_beta   90.00
_cell.angle_gamma   90.00
#
_symmetry.space_group_name_H-M   'P 1'
#
loop_
_entity.id
_entity.type
_entity.pdbx_description
1 polymer ?
#
loop_
_entity_poly.entity_id
_entity_poly.type
_entity_poly.pdbx_seq_one_letter_code
_entity_poly.pdbx_strand_id
1 'polypeptide(L)'
;MRRRVKITDTTLRDGHQSLWATRMRTEHMLPILEKLDQVGYHSLEVWGGATFDVCLRYLKEDPWERLRAIKKLVKKTPLQMLLRGQSLVGYQHYPDDVVERFVFKAVENGIDIIRIFDALNDIRNMEVPIKAAKAAGAHVQAAVVYTISPVHTLEHYVETAKRLVEMGADSICIKDMAGLCTPYHAYELVAALKKEIGVLLQFHSHYIGGLAVGAYLKAIEAGVDVVDTASVPLAFGASQPPVETVVRALADTPYDTGLNIHELFEIARYFEDLRKRLGYERGVTRISDMRVFEHQVPGGMITNLISQLEEQKALHRLEEVLEEIPRVRAELGYPPLVTPTSQIVGTQAVLNVLTGERYKLIPGEVRSYVQGLYGRPPAPIDPEIKAKILGDLKPVECRPADLLEPRMEKIKEEIKDLARSEEDLLSYALFPQIARKFFEEREQGKLTPVVNNKEVRKKPKESGKEEQNLNLKEVRELILLLNETNISELVIESEGTKIAIKKGQGSSEGTVTMLPQVPATGATEVESKEKVEEKNEGNFSLITSPMVGTFYRAPAPGAPPFVEVGQKIKPGDVLCIIEAMKLMNEIESEISGEIVEILVENGEMVEYGQPLFKVRV
;
A
#
# COMPACT_ATOMS: atom_id res chain seq x y z
N MET A 1 -16.88 -18.55 35.29
CA MET A 1 -17.25 -17.18 34.88
C MET A 1 -17.28 -17.13 33.36
N ARG A 2 -18.26 -16.48 32.72
CA ARG A 2 -18.24 -16.22 31.27
C ARG A 2 -17.20 -15.13 30.97
N ARG A 3 -16.30 -15.37 30.03
CA ARG A 3 -15.23 -14.45 29.62
C ARG A 3 -15.62 -13.87 28.27
N ARG A 4 -16.26 -12.70 28.26
CA ARG A 4 -16.70 -12.07 26.99
C ARG A 4 -15.50 -11.61 26.17
N VAL A 5 -15.42 -12.05 24.92
CA VAL A 5 -14.44 -11.54 23.96
C VAL A 5 -14.93 -10.18 23.46
N LYS A 6 -14.01 -9.21 23.34
CA LYS A 6 -14.33 -7.90 22.78
C LYS A 6 -13.92 -7.80 21.32
N ILE A 7 -14.50 -6.85 20.61
CA ILE A 7 -14.28 -6.66 19.17
C ILE A 7 -13.81 -5.24 18.89
N THR A 8 -12.75 -5.09 18.11
CA THR A 8 -12.40 -3.80 17.48
C THR A 8 -12.89 -3.82 16.04
N ASP A 9 -13.68 -2.81 15.65
CA ASP A 9 -14.10 -2.63 14.26
C ASP A 9 -13.02 -1.88 13.47
N THR A 10 -12.67 -2.39 12.29
CA THR A 10 -11.67 -1.80 11.39
C THR A 10 -12.30 -1.25 10.10
N THR A 11 -13.62 -1.18 10.01
CA THR A 11 -14.34 -0.87 8.77
C THR A 11 -13.97 0.50 8.21
N LEU A 12 -13.78 1.49 9.09
CA LEU A 12 -13.46 2.88 8.74
C LEU A 12 -11.96 3.16 8.56
N ARG A 13 -11.09 2.15 8.69
CA ARG A 13 -9.64 2.26 8.43
C ARG A 13 -9.12 1.08 7.63
N ASP A 14 -8.84 -0.05 8.29
CA ASP A 14 -8.15 -1.17 7.63
C ASP A 14 -9.01 -1.89 6.59
N GLY A 15 -10.33 -1.94 6.79
CA GLY A 15 -11.24 -2.61 5.86
C GLY A 15 -11.24 -1.96 4.49
N HIS A 16 -11.50 -0.66 4.43
CA HIS A 16 -11.47 0.08 3.17
C HIS A 16 -10.04 0.36 2.66
N GLN A 17 -9.02 0.36 3.53
CA GLN A 17 -7.62 0.36 3.11
C GLN A 17 -7.29 -0.90 2.30
N SER A 18 -7.78 -2.05 2.77
CA SER A 18 -7.53 -3.35 2.16
C SER A 18 -8.29 -3.55 0.85
N LEU A 19 -9.55 -3.11 0.78
CA LEU A 19 -10.43 -3.43 -0.36
C LEU A 19 -10.65 -2.28 -1.33
N TRP A 20 -10.69 -1.04 -0.83
CA TRP A 20 -11.13 0.13 -1.60
C TRP A 20 -9.99 1.15 -1.77
N ALA A 21 -8.74 0.70 -1.71
CA ALA A 21 -7.53 1.52 -1.83
C ALA A 21 -7.57 2.76 -0.91
N THR A 22 -8.16 2.61 0.27
CA THR A 22 -8.30 3.67 1.26
C THR A 22 -9.19 4.85 0.80
N ARG A 23 -10.05 4.67 -0.22
CA ARG A 23 -10.81 5.76 -0.86
C ARG A 23 -12.17 6.10 -0.23
N MET A 24 -12.47 5.58 0.96
CA MET A 24 -13.68 5.99 1.69
C MET A 24 -13.52 7.44 2.16
N ARG A 25 -14.40 8.30 1.66
CA ARG A 25 -14.49 9.74 1.98
C ARG A 25 -15.16 10.00 3.32
N THR A 26 -14.83 11.12 3.94
CA THR A 26 -15.39 11.52 5.25
C THR A 26 -16.92 11.59 5.20
N GLU A 27 -17.49 12.15 4.13
CA GLU A 27 -18.96 12.25 3.95
C GLU A 27 -19.69 10.89 3.94
N HIS A 28 -18.99 9.80 3.60
CA HIS A 28 -19.54 8.44 3.62
C HIS A 28 -19.40 7.78 4.99
N MET A 29 -18.59 8.34 5.90
CA MET A 29 -18.45 7.85 7.26
C MET A 29 -19.51 8.47 8.15
N LEU A 30 -19.72 9.79 8.07
CA LEU A 30 -20.55 10.55 9.00
C LEU A 30 -21.96 9.97 9.24
N PRO A 31 -22.73 9.54 8.22
CA PRO A 31 -24.11 9.10 8.43
C PRO A 31 -24.26 7.82 9.26
N ILE A 32 -23.20 7.02 9.39
CA ILE A 32 -23.25 5.72 10.08
C ILE A 32 -22.56 5.71 11.45
N LEU A 33 -21.85 6.78 11.81
CA LEU A 33 -21.01 6.84 13.02
C LEU A 33 -21.79 6.62 14.33
N GLU A 34 -22.96 7.25 14.49
CA GLU A 34 -23.74 7.10 15.73
C GLU A 34 -24.19 5.65 15.94
N LYS A 35 -24.52 4.92 14.86
CA LYS A 35 -24.87 3.50 14.93
C LYS A 35 -23.66 2.66 15.31
N LEU A 36 -22.50 2.90 14.68
CA LEU A 36 -21.24 2.24 15.06
C LEU A 36 -20.91 2.48 16.55
N ASP A 37 -21.14 3.68 17.06
CA ASP A 37 -20.90 4.04 18.46
C ASP A 37 -21.86 3.37 19.46
N GLN A 38 -23.05 2.93 19.01
CA GLN A 38 -24.01 2.22 19.89
C GLN A 38 -23.73 0.73 20.04
N VAL A 39 -23.01 0.10 19.12
CA VAL A 39 -22.84 -1.37 19.08
C VAL A 39 -22.20 -1.92 20.36
N GLY A 40 -21.29 -1.16 20.98
CA GLY A 40 -20.51 -1.60 22.14
C GLY A 40 -19.18 -2.27 21.78
N TYR A 41 -18.55 -1.85 20.68
CA TYR A 41 -17.19 -2.26 20.32
C TYR A 41 -16.17 -1.89 21.40
N HIS A 42 -15.07 -2.64 21.47
CA HIS A 42 -13.89 -2.30 22.27
C HIS A 42 -13.28 -0.97 21.82
N SER A 43 -13.15 -0.82 20.50
CA SER A 43 -12.67 0.39 19.84
C SER A 43 -13.12 0.42 18.38
N LEU A 44 -13.15 1.62 17.80
CA LEU A 44 -13.25 1.81 16.35
C LEU A 44 -11.87 2.23 15.84
N GLU A 45 -11.26 1.44 14.97
CA GLU A 45 -10.05 1.85 14.29
C GLU A 45 -10.42 2.72 13.09
N VAL A 46 -10.09 4.02 13.17
CA VAL A 46 -10.60 5.05 12.23
C VAL A 46 -9.51 5.89 11.60
N TRP A 47 -8.25 5.72 12.02
CA TRP A 47 -7.17 6.63 11.65
C TRP A 47 -5.79 5.97 11.59
N GLY A 48 -4.81 6.69 11.05
CA GLY A 48 -3.48 6.16 10.80
C GLY A 48 -3.42 5.21 9.60
N GLY A 49 -2.36 4.40 9.53
CA GLY A 49 -2.08 3.62 8.31
C GLY A 49 -1.97 4.53 7.09
N ALA A 50 -2.59 4.15 5.97
CA ALA A 50 -2.56 4.91 4.72
C ALA A 50 -3.59 6.05 4.66
N THR A 51 -4.51 6.15 5.64
CA THR A 51 -5.61 7.13 5.58
C THR A 51 -5.12 8.56 5.52
N PHE A 52 -4.05 8.89 6.24
CA PHE A 52 -3.49 10.24 6.32
C PHE A 52 -2.98 10.74 4.95
N ASP A 53 -2.05 10.00 4.33
CA ASP A 53 -1.54 10.31 2.98
C ASP A 53 -2.68 10.36 1.96
N VAL A 54 -3.60 9.39 2.00
CA VAL A 54 -4.67 9.27 1.01
C VAL A 54 -5.68 10.42 1.10
N CYS A 55 -6.01 10.87 2.31
CA CYS A 55 -6.83 12.06 2.53
C CYS A 55 -6.27 13.27 1.77
N LEU A 56 -4.99 13.59 2.00
CA LEU A 56 -4.32 14.74 1.39
C LEU A 56 -4.10 14.55 -0.11
N ARG A 57 -3.59 13.40 -0.52
CA ARG A 57 -3.13 13.15 -1.89
C ARG A 57 -4.27 12.96 -2.87
N TYR A 58 -5.26 12.14 -2.50
CA TYR A 58 -6.28 11.68 -3.44
C TYR A 58 -7.68 12.18 -3.11
N LEU A 59 -8.07 12.16 -1.84
CA LEU A 59 -9.42 12.58 -1.47
C LEU A 59 -9.57 14.10 -1.42
N LYS A 60 -8.45 14.82 -1.30
CA LYS A 60 -8.43 16.27 -1.09
C LYS A 60 -9.28 16.65 0.13
N GLU A 61 -9.14 15.86 1.19
CA GLU A 61 -9.74 16.07 2.50
C GLU A 61 -8.64 16.23 3.55
N ASP A 62 -8.86 17.05 4.57
CA ASP A 62 -7.93 17.16 5.70
C ASP A 62 -8.12 15.96 6.65
N PRO A 63 -7.09 15.13 6.90
CA PRO A 63 -7.20 13.97 7.78
C PRO A 63 -7.48 14.34 9.25
N TRP A 64 -7.08 15.53 9.70
CA TRP A 64 -7.35 16.04 11.04
C TRP A 64 -8.81 16.48 11.18
N GLU A 65 -9.36 17.14 10.16
CA GLU A 65 -10.79 17.47 10.13
C GLU A 65 -11.65 16.22 10.13
N ARG A 66 -11.26 15.19 9.37
CA ARG A 66 -11.92 13.87 9.42
C ARG A 66 -11.94 13.32 10.85
N LEU A 67 -10.80 13.30 11.53
CA LEU A 67 -10.71 12.80 12.90
C LEU A 67 -11.62 13.58 13.86
N ARG A 68 -11.57 14.92 13.81
CA ARG A 68 -12.44 15.78 14.62
C ARG A 68 -13.92 15.54 14.34
N ALA A 69 -14.30 15.37 13.07
CA ALA A 69 -15.67 15.08 12.68
C ALA A 69 -16.14 13.72 13.21
N ILE A 70 -15.27 12.70 13.18
CA ILE A 70 -15.56 11.38 13.76
C ILE A 70 -15.71 11.50 15.29
N LYS A 71 -14.74 12.10 15.99
CA LYS A 71 -14.80 12.28 17.45
C LYS A 71 -16.00 13.13 17.89
N LYS A 72 -16.50 14.03 17.04
CA LYS A 72 -17.71 14.80 17.31
C LYS A 72 -18.95 13.92 17.41
N LEU A 73 -19.03 12.82 16.66
CA LEU A 73 -20.20 11.93 16.59
C LEU A 73 -20.03 10.63 17.39
N VAL A 74 -18.80 10.11 17.50
CA VAL A 74 -18.48 8.92 18.29
C VAL A 74 -18.06 9.35 19.69
N LYS A 75 -18.90 9.05 20.70
CA LYS A 75 -18.71 9.50 22.09
C LYS A 75 -18.49 8.38 23.09
N LYS A 76 -19.00 7.18 22.81
CA LYS A 76 -18.97 6.04 23.73
C LYS A 76 -17.77 5.13 23.48
N THR A 77 -17.44 4.94 22.22
CA THR A 77 -16.44 3.97 21.78
C THR A 77 -15.07 4.64 21.60
N PRO A 78 -14.00 4.10 22.20
CA PRO A 78 -12.65 4.60 22.00
C PRO A 78 -12.25 4.60 20.51
N LEU A 79 -11.64 5.70 20.04
CA LEU A 79 -11.06 5.78 18.72
C LEU A 79 -9.63 5.24 18.75
N GLN A 80 -9.33 4.32 17.84
CA GLN A 80 -8.03 3.70 17.69
C GLN A 80 -7.36 4.16 16.38
N MET A 81 -6.04 4.30 16.43
CA MET A 81 -5.21 4.48 15.23
C MET A 81 -4.08 3.45 15.13
N LEU A 82 -3.61 3.21 13.91
CA LEU A 82 -2.36 2.50 13.64
C LEU A 82 -1.21 3.50 13.42
N LEU A 83 -0.14 3.38 14.20
CA LEU A 83 1.05 4.24 14.14
C LEU A 83 2.31 3.39 13.94
N ARG A 84 3.10 3.68 12.89
CA ARG A 84 4.37 3.00 12.64
C ARG A 84 5.51 3.69 13.38
N GLY A 85 5.76 3.31 14.64
CA GLY A 85 6.93 3.71 15.43
C GLY A 85 7.45 5.12 15.12
N GLN A 86 8.75 5.19 14.82
CA GLN A 86 9.46 6.42 14.45
C GLN A 86 9.06 7.02 13.10
N SER A 87 8.34 6.25 12.26
CA SER A 87 7.83 6.70 10.95
C SER A 87 6.42 7.24 10.98
N LEU A 88 5.73 7.22 12.12
CA LEU A 88 4.37 7.71 12.29
C LEU A 88 3.40 7.14 11.23
N VAL A 89 2.93 7.98 10.32
CA VAL A 89 2.07 7.62 9.17
C VAL A 89 2.78 7.82 7.82
N GLY A 90 4.07 8.14 7.84
CA GLY A 90 4.92 8.35 6.67
C GLY A 90 5.73 7.13 6.24
N TYR A 91 6.84 7.37 5.54
CA TYR A 91 7.64 6.34 4.85
C TYR A 91 9.11 6.24 5.30
N GLN A 92 9.59 7.19 6.11
CA GLN A 92 10.95 7.26 6.65
C GLN A 92 10.91 7.55 8.15
N HIS A 93 12.04 7.51 8.86
CA HIS A 93 12.09 7.94 10.26
C HIS A 93 12.02 9.47 10.36
N TYR A 94 11.35 9.96 11.40
CA TYR A 94 11.26 11.38 11.72
C TYR A 94 12.04 11.68 13.00
N PRO A 95 12.58 12.91 13.17
CA PRO A 95 13.20 13.31 14.43
C PRO A 95 12.16 13.31 15.56
N ASP A 96 12.65 13.19 16.80
CA ASP A 96 11.80 12.98 17.97
C ASP A 96 10.82 14.13 18.24
N ASP A 97 11.20 15.38 17.94
CA ASP A 97 10.32 16.53 18.10
C ASP A 97 9.06 16.43 17.21
N VAL A 98 9.20 15.96 15.97
CA VAL A 98 8.07 15.70 15.07
C VAL A 98 7.21 14.55 15.60
N VAL A 99 7.84 13.46 16.09
CA VAL A 99 7.15 12.29 16.64
C VAL A 99 6.30 12.65 17.85
N GLU A 100 6.88 13.35 18.81
CA GLU A 100 6.19 13.80 20.00
C GLU A 100 5.00 14.69 19.65
N ARG A 101 5.22 15.75 18.86
CA ARG A 101 4.14 16.70 18.49
C ARG A 101 3.03 16.02 17.71
N PHE A 102 3.35 15.10 16.80
CA PHE A 102 2.33 14.33 16.08
C PHE A 102 1.46 13.51 17.03
N VAL A 103 2.08 12.78 17.97
CA VAL A 103 1.35 11.95 18.94
C VAL A 103 0.48 12.80 19.85
N PHE A 104 0.99 13.91 20.39
CA PHE A 104 0.19 14.84 21.20
C PHE A 104 -1.02 15.37 20.42
N LYS A 105 -0.82 15.80 19.18
CA LYS A 105 -1.91 16.32 18.34
C LYS A 105 -2.92 15.24 17.95
N ALA A 106 -2.51 13.99 17.75
CA ALA A 106 -3.42 12.88 17.49
C ALA A 106 -4.37 12.63 18.67
N VAL A 107 -3.83 12.64 19.90
CA VAL A 107 -4.63 12.47 21.12
C VAL A 107 -5.55 13.66 21.36
N GLU A 108 -5.02 14.88 21.24
CA GLU A 108 -5.80 16.12 21.38
C GLU A 108 -7.01 16.16 20.43
N ASN A 109 -6.84 15.67 19.20
CA ASN A 109 -7.90 15.64 18.19
C ASN A 109 -8.88 14.46 18.33
N GLY A 110 -8.61 13.51 19.24
CA GLY A 110 -9.61 12.53 19.69
C GLY A 110 -9.20 11.06 19.65
N ILE A 111 -7.95 10.72 19.34
CA ILE A 111 -7.46 9.35 19.44
C ILE A 111 -7.31 8.93 20.91
N ASP A 112 -7.92 7.80 21.27
CA ASP A 112 -7.91 7.26 22.62
C ASP A 112 -6.91 6.08 22.74
N ILE A 113 -6.75 5.27 21.69
CA ILE A 113 -5.85 4.12 21.63
C ILE A 113 -4.86 4.27 20.47
N ILE A 114 -3.56 4.20 20.75
CA ILE A 114 -2.52 4.22 19.72
C ILE A 114 -1.90 2.83 19.62
N ARG A 115 -2.17 2.13 18.50
CA ARG A 115 -1.51 0.88 18.15
C ARG A 115 -0.16 1.17 17.50
N ILE A 116 0.92 1.06 18.27
CA ILE A 116 2.29 1.36 17.84
C ILE A 116 2.96 0.07 17.39
N PHE A 117 3.53 0.05 16.19
CA PHE A 117 4.30 -1.08 15.67
C PHE A 117 5.58 -0.60 14.97
N ASP A 118 6.58 -1.47 14.89
CA ASP A 118 7.75 -1.29 14.04
C ASP A 118 7.77 -2.36 12.94
N ALA A 119 8.21 -1.99 11.73
CA ALA A 119 8.18 -2.90 10.58
C ALA A 119 9.16 -4.09 10.71
N LEU A 120 10.18 -3.97 11.56
CA LEU A 120 11.21 -4.97 11.83
C LEU A 120 11.06 -5.61 13.21
N ASN A 121 10.03 -5.24 13.99
CA ASN A 121 9.96 -5.49 15.43
C ASN A 121 11.20 -4.93 16.18
N ASP A 122 11.87 -3.90 15.65
CA ASP A 122 12.94 -3.20 16.37
C ASP A 122 12.33 -2.21 17.36
N ILE A 123 12.18 -2.67 18.60
CA ILE A 123 11.49 -1.91 19.65
C ILE A 123 12.15 -0.56 19.97
N ARG A 124 13.42 -0.34 19.59
CA ARG A 124 14.10 0.96 19.74
C ARG A 124 13.36 2.06 18.99
N ASN A 125 12.81 1.74 17.82
CA ASN A 125 12.00 2.66 17.01
C ASN A 125 10.61 2.95 17.63
N MET A 126 10.25 2.27 18.71
CA MET A 126 8.97 2.44 19.42
C MET A 126 9.12 3.23 20.72
N GLU A 127 10.34 3.50 21.20
CA GLU A 127 10.58 4.14 22.50
C GLU A 127 9.94 5.52 22.62
N VAL A 128 10.23 6.42 21.68
CA VAL A 128 9.73 7.81 21.68
C VAL A 128 8.22 7.87 21.48
N PRO A 129 7.61 7.20 20.47
CA PRO A 129 6.16 7.26 20.32
C PRO A 129 5.41 6.62 21.50
N ILE A 130 5.95 5.56 22.13
CA ILE A 130 5.35 5.00 23.36
C ILE A 130 5.38 6.02 24.49
N LYS A 131 6.53 6.64 24.77
CA LYS A 131 6.67 7.67 25.81
C LYS A 131 5.75 8.85 25.56
N ALA A 132 5.70 9.36 24.33
CA ALA A 132 4.84 10.46 23.92
C ALA A 132 3.35 10.11 24.10
N ALA A 133 2.93 8.91 23.71
CA ALA A 133 1.55 8.47 23.83
C ALA A 133 1.11 8.33 25.29
N LYS A 134 1.98 7.78 26.16
CA LYS A 134 1.75 7.74 27.61
C LYS A 134 1.64 9.15 28.20
N ALA A 135 2.55 10.05 27.82
CA ALA A 135 2.55 11.43 28.30
C ALA A 135 1.30 12.21 27.83
N ALA A 136 0.81 11.93 26.63
CA ALA A 136 -0.43 12.49 26.09
C ALA A 136 -1.70 11.90 26.73
N GLY A 137 -1.59 10.80 27.50
CA GLY A 137 -2.72 10.16 28.19
C GLY A 137 -3.48 9.14 27.34
N ALA A 138 -2.93 8.68 26.21
CA ALA A 138 -3.52 7.63 25.41
C ALA A 138 -3.27 6.23 26.00
N HIS A 139 -4.15 5.28 25.66
CA HIS A 139 -3.88 3.85 25.86
C HIS A 139 -2.83 3.39 24.82
N VAL A 140 -1.68 2.94 25.30
CA VAL A 140 -0.61 2.44 24.42
C VAL A 140 -0.81 0.96 24.15
N GLN A 141 -1.16 0.64 22.90
CA GLN A 141 -1.16 -0.74 22.43
C GLN A 141 0.10 -0.99 21.60
N ALA A 142 1.10 -1.66 22.15
CA ALA A 142 2.27 -2.04 21.36
C ALA A 142 1.99 -3.31 20.55
N ALA A 143 2.46 -3.38 19.31
CA ALA A 143 2.19 -4.50 18.43
C ALA A 143 3.45 -5.29 18.09
N VAL A 144 3.31 -6.61 18.14
CA VAL A 144 4.27 -7.58 17.63
C VAL A 144 3.82 -7.98 16.23
N VAL A 145 4.61 -7.66 15.22
CA VAL A 145 4.33 -8.02 13.82
C VAL A 145 4.63 -9.50 13.62
N TYR A 146 3.61 -10.26 13.25
CA TYR A 146 3.70 -11.70 13.04
C TYR A 146 4.12 -12.04 11.61
N THR A 147 4.99 -13.04 11.46
CA THR A 147 5.44 -13.59 10.19
C THR A 147 6.07 -14.97 10.43
N ILE A 148 6.44 -15.70 9.37
CA ILE A 148 7.04 -17.03 9.50
C ILE A 148 8.43 -17.01 8.86
N SER A 149 9.46 -17.27 9.67
CA SER A 149 10.82 -17.51 9.20
C SER A 149 11.65 -18.26 10.26
N PRO A 150 12.87 -18.72 9.94
CA PRO A 150 13.72 -19.43 10.90
C PRO A 150 14.06 -18.65 12.19
N VAL A 151 13.91 -17.32 12.20
CA VAL A 151 14.24 -16.47 13.36
C VAL A 151 13.02 -15.99 14.15
N HIS A 152 11.81 -16.12 13.57
CA HIS A 152 10.58 -15.71 14.22
C HIS A 152 9.97 -16.88 15.00
N THR A 153 10.61 -17.25 16.11
CA THR A 153 10.15 -18.33 16.99
C THR A 153 9.11 -17.84 18.00
N LEU A 154 8.49 -18.77 18.71
CA LEU A 154 7.59 -18.46 19.83
C LEU A 154 8.30 -17.60 20.89
N GLU A 155 9.53 -17.96 21.23
CA GLU A 155 10.36 -17.26 22.22
C GLU A 155 10.67 -15.83 21.76
N HIS A 156 10.97 -15.62 20.48
CA HIS A 156 11.17 -14.29 19.92
C HIS A 156 9.96 -13.39 20.16
N TYR A 157 8.75 -13.91 19.90
CA TYR A 157 7.52 -13.13 20.09
C TYR A 157 7.20 -12.86 21.55
N VAL A 158 7.38 -13.85 22.41
CA VAL A 158 7.18 -13.70 23.86
C VAL A 158 8.15 -12.67 24.44
N GLU A 159 9.43 -12.76 24.11
CA GLU A 159 10.45 -11.83 24.61
C GLU A 159 10.22 -10.40 24.11
N THR A 160 9.86 -10.26 22.82
CA THR A 160 9.51 -8.95 22.26
C THR A 160 8.32 -8.34 22.99
N ALA A 161 7.26 -9.12 23.25
CA ALA A 161 6.08 -8.65 23.98
C ALA A 161 6.40 -8.25 25.42
N LYS A 162 7.24 -9.02 26.14
CA LYS A 162 7.68 -8.69 27.51
C LYS A 162 8.39 -7.34 27.55
N ARG A 163 9.35 -7.13 26.66
CA ARG A 163 10.09 -5.86 26.57
C ARG A 163 9.18 -4.69 26.22
N LEU A 164 8.18 -4.88 25.36
CA LEU A 164 7.19 -3.84 25.06
C LEU A 164 6.33 -3.47 26.27
N VAL A 165 5.96 -4.45 27.11
CA VAL A 165 5.27 -4.18 28.38
C VAL A 165 6.18 -3.41 29.34
N GLU A 166 7.45 -3.79 29.46
CA GLU A 166 8.45 -3.07 30.27
C GLU A 166 8.65 -1.62 29.80
N MET A 167 8.53 -1.38 28.50
CA MET A 167 8.58 -0.03 27.91
C MET A 167 7.32 0.82 28.18
N GLY A 168 6.26 0.23 28.75
CA GLY A 168 5.05 0.94 29.17
C GLY A 168 3.82 0.67 28.31
N ALA A 169 3.78 -0.40 27.51
CA ALA A 169 2.57 -0.79 26.80
C ALA A 169 1.44 -1.22 27.76
N ASP A 170 0.24 -0.67 27.56
CA ASP A 170 -0.97 -0.99 28.32
C ASP A 170 -1.69 -2.23 27.78
N SER A 171 -1.46 -2.56 26.50
CA SER A 171 -1.88 -3.82 25.88
C SER A 171 -0.93 -4.23 24.76
N ILE A 172 -0.95 -5.52 24.39
CA ILE A 172 -0.19 -6.07 23.27
C ILE A 172 -1.14 -6.46 22.14
N CYS A 173 -0.76 -6.15 20.90
CA CYS A 173 -1.42 -6.64 19.70
C CYS A 173 -0.52 -7.64 18.94
N ILE A 174 -1.02 -8.84 18.66
CA ILE A 174 -0.43 -9.72 17.65
C ILE A 174 -0.94 -9.22 16.29
N LYS A 175 -0.05 -8.71 15.46
CA LYS A 175 -0.39 -8.15 14.14
C LYS A 175 0.03 -9.08 13.02
N ASP A 176 -0.88 -9.94 12.59
CA ASP A 176 -0.73 -10.80 11.42
C ASP A 176 -1.26 -10.11 10.15
N MET A 177 -0.43 -9.23 9.60
CA MET A 177 -0.78 -8.42 8.42
C MET A 177 -1.00 -9.24 7.14
N ALA A 178 -0.46 -10.46 7.07
CA ALA A 178 -0.53 -11.31 5.88
C ALA A 178 -1.50 -12.49 6.05
N GLY A 179 -2.11 -12.67 7.23
CA GLY A 179 -3.07 -13.75 7.50
C GLY A 179 -2.43 -15.14 7.48
N LEU A 180 -1.19 -15.24 8.00
CA LEU A 180 -0.36 -16.44 7.98
C LEU A 180 -0.56 -17.34 9.20
N CYS A 181 -1.06 -16.79 10.31
CA CYS A 181 -1.10 -17.50 11.59
C CYS A 181 -2.14 -18.62 11.54
N THR A 182 -1.67 -19.86 11.56
CA THR A 182 -2.55 -21.03 11.58
C THR A 182 -3.27 -21.15 12.94
N PRO A 183 -4.45 -21.81 12.98
CA PRO A 183 -5.22 -21.93 14.23
C PRO A 183 -4.43 -22.50 15.41
N TYR A 184 -3.66 -23.57 15.22
CA TYR A 184 -2.93 -24.20 16.33
C TYR A 184 -1.73 -23.36 16.79
N HIS A 185 -1.02 -22.70 15.87
CA HIS A 185 0.02 -21.74 16.25
C HIS A 185 -0.57 -20.52 16.97
N ALA A 186 -1.76 -20.06 16.59
CA ALA A 186 -2.45 -18.99 17.30
C ALA A 186 -2.77 -19.38 18.75
N TYR A 187 -3.19 -20.63 18.99
CA TYR A 187 -3.39 -21.16 20.34
C TYR A 187 -2.08 -21.13 21.15
N GLU A 188 -1.01 -21.69 20.59
CA GLU A 188 0.30 -21.80 21.25
C GLU A 188 0.89 -20.42 21.58
N LEU A 189 0.88 -19.51 20.60
CA LEU A 189 1.38 -18.15 20.75
C LEU A 189 0.63 -17.37 21.82
N VAL A 190 -0.70 -17.40 21.77
CA VAL A 190 -1.53 -16.69 22.74
C VAL A 190 -1.38 -17.30 24.14
N ALA A 191 -1.36 -18.63 24.26
CA ALA A 191 -1.18 -19.29 25.55
C ALA A 191 0.17 -18.96 26.17
N ALA A 192 1.24 -18.89 25.37
CA ALA A 192 2.57 -18.49 25.85
C ALA A 192 2.59 -17.02 26.29
N LEU A 193 2.04 -16.11 25.47
CA LEU A 193 1.96 -14.70 25.82
C LEU A 193 1.15 -14.48 27.10
N LYS A 194 -0.05 -15.06 27.23
CA LYS A 194 -0.89 -14.87 28.43
C LYS A 194 -0.26 -15.39 29.73
N LYS A 195 0.70 -16.32 29.66
CA LYS A 195 1.48 -16.76 30.82
C LYS A 195 2.52 -15.74 31.27
N GLU A 196 3.09 -15.01 30.31
CA GLU A 196 4.25 -14.14 30.54
C GLU A 196 3.88 -12.67 30.68
N ILE A 197 2.81 -12.21 30.00
CA ILE A 197 2.37 -10.81 30.03
C ILE A 197 1.01 -10.68 30.72
N GLY A 198 0.95 -9.81 31.72
CA GLY A 198 -0.26 -9.54 32.52
C GLY A 198 -1.23 -8.52 31.91
N VAL A 199 -0.96 -8.06 30.68
CA VAL A 199 -1.77 -7.03 30.00
C VAL A 199 -2.82 -7.64 29.05
N LEU A 200 -3.71 -6.80 28.55
CA LEU A 200 -4.68 -7.19 27.53
C LEU A 200 -3.97 -7.63 26.25
N LEU A 201 -4.44 -8.70 25.63
CA LEU A 201 -3.96 -9.18 24.35
C LEU A 201 -5.04 -9.04 23.27
N GLN A 202 -4.66 -8.43 22.14
CA GLN A 202 -5.50 -8.25 20.97
C GLN A 202 -4.92 -8.98 19.77
N PHE A 203 -5.74 -9.69 18.99
CA PHE A 203 -5.31 -10.38 17.78
C PHE A 203 -5.90 -9.69 16.55
N HIS A 204 -5.01 -9.19 15.71
CA HIS A 204 -5.32 -8.64 14.40
C HIS A 204 -4.84 -9.59 13.31
N SER A 205 -5.74 -10.02 12.43
CA SER A 205 -5.39 -10.85 11.29
C SER A 205 -6.20 -10.51 10.04
N HIS A 206 -5.56 -10.63 8.88
CA HIS A 206 -6.23 -10.55 7.59
C HIS A 206 -6.79 -11.93 7.19
N TYR A 207 -7.84 -11.95 6.36
CA TYR A 207 -8.59 -13.13 5.94
C TYR A 207 -8.17 -13.65 4.55
N ILE A 208 -7.01 -13.21 4.06
CA ILE A 208 -6.61 -13.39 2.65
C ILE A 208 -6.52 -14.86 2.27
N GLY A 209 -5.90 -15.69 3.11
CA GLY A 209 -5.84 -17.14 2.95
C GLY A 209 -6.96 -17.91 3.66
N GLY A 210 -7.95 -17.22 4.25
CA GLY A 210 -9.11 -17.85 4.91
C GLY A 210 -8.88 -18.44 6.30
N LEU A 211 -7.68 -18.34 6.88
CA LEU A 211 -7.37 -18.96 8.19
C LEU A 211 -7.85 -18.15 9.40
N ALA A 212 -8.05 -16.83 9.27
CA ALA A 212 -8.12 -15.95 10.43
C ALA A 212 -9.31 -16.20 11.37
N VAL A 213 -10.47 -16.67 10.88
CA VAL A 213 -11.57 -17.08 11.79
C VAL A 213 -11.16 -18.27 12.65
N GLY A 214 -10.50 -19.27 12.06
CA GLY A 214 -9.97 -20.41 12.82
C GLY A 214 -8.89 -19.98 13.82
N ALA A 215 -8.01 -19.07 13.40
CA ALA A 215 -7.00 -18.46 14.27
C ALA A 215 -7.62 -17.72 15.46
N TYR A 216 -8.69 -16.94 15.22
CA TYR A 216 -9.40 -16.24 16.28
C TYR A 216 -10.06 -17.21 17.27
N LEU A 217 -10.74 -18.25 16.81
CA LEU A 217 -11.36 -19.22 17.72
C LEU A 217 -10.32 -19.87 18.64
N LYS A 218 -9.18 -20.28 18.08
CA LYS A 218 -8.09 -20.88 18.85
C LYS A 218 -7.36 -19.90 19.76
N ALA A 219 -7.14 -18.66 19.31
CA ALA A 219 -6.63 -17.59 20.14
C ALA A 219 -7.58 -17.29 21.32
N ILE A 220 -8.90 -17.31 21.10
CA ILE A 220 -9.93 -17.08 22.13
C ILE A 220 -9.92 -18.19 23.18
N GLU A 221 -9.85 -19.45 22.75
CA GLU A 221 -9.68 -20.60 23.65
C GLU A 221 -8.40 -20.50 24.48
N ALA A 222 -7.32 -19.93 23.92
CA ALA A 222 -6.06 -19.70 24.61
C ALA A 222 -6.05 -18.43 25.50
N GLY A 223 -7.07 -17.57 25.40
CA GLY A 223 -7.22 -16.39 26.25
C GLY A 223 -6.89 -15.04 25.62
N VAL A 224 -7.01 -14.87 24.29
CA VAL A 224 -7.00 -13.53 23.66
C VAL A 224 -8.25 -12.75 24.03
N ASP A 225 -8.07 -11.48 24.41
CA ASP A 225 -9.11 -10.64 25.00
C ASP A 225 -9.92 -9.88 23.95
N VAL A 226 -9.29 -9.51 22.83
CA VAL A 226 -9.89 -8.71 21.75
C VAL A 226 -9.49 -9.27 20.38
N VAL A 227 -10.39 -9.22 19.40
CA VAL A 227 -10.06 -9.50 18.00
C VAL A 227 -10.53 -8.39 17.06
N ASP A 228 -9.81 -8.18 15.96
CA ASP A 228 -10.15 -7.17 14.94
C ASP A 228 -11.08 -7.76 13.87
N THR A 229 -12.15 -7.06 13.54
CA THR A 229 -13.12 -7.47 12.51
C THR A 229 -13.56 -6.27 11.66
N ALA A 230 -14.12 -6.55 10.49
CA ALA A 230 -14.78 -5.53 9.66
C ALA A 230 -16.24 -5.92 9.40
N SER A 231 -17.09 -4.95 9.08
CA SER A 231 -18.46 -5.22 8.60
C SER A 231 -18.42 -5.99 7.28
N VAL A 232 -19.33 -6.94 7.09
CA VAL A 232 -19.30 -7.90 5.97
C VAL A 232 -19.06 -7.31 4.55
N PRO A 233 -19.54 -6.12 4.16
CA PRO A 233 -19.25 -5.56 2.83
C PRO A 233 -17.78 -5.14 2.63
N LEU A 234 -17.08 -4.91 3.74
CA LEU A 234 -15.67 -4.51 3.81
C LEU A 234 -14.78 -5.59 4.45
N ALA A 235 -15.29 -6.81 4.63
CA ALA A 235 -14.55 -7.95 5.17
C ALA A 235 -14.04 -8.89 4.06
N PHE A 236 -13.43 -10.01 4.46
CA PHE A 236 -12.89 -11.08 3.58
C PHE A 236 -11.71 -10.68 2.70
N GLY A 237 -11.12 -11.67 2.00
CA GLY A 237 -9.99 -11.47 1.12
C GLY A 237 -8.86 -10.75 1.85
N ALA A 238 -8.30 -9.71 1.24
CA ALA A 238 -7.26 -8.90 1.86
C ALA A 238 -7.70 -8.13 3.12
N SER A 239 -8.97 -8.16 3.53
CA SER A 239 -9.50 -7.50 4.73
C SER A 239 -9.59 -8.43 5.95
N GLN A 240 -10.23 -7.98 7.02
CA GLN A 240 -10.42 -8.72 8.28
C GLN A 240 -11.60 -9.72 8.18
N PRO A 241 -11.72 -10.67 9.13
CA PRO A 241 -12.93 -11.47 9.29
C PRO A 241 -14.19 -10.60 9.46
N PRO A 242 -15.36 -11.04 8.93
CA PRO A 242 -16.62 -10.34 9.16
C PRO A 242 -17.01 -10.39 10.64
N VAL A 243 -17.37 -9.23 11.20
CA VAL A 243 -17.85 -9.13 12.58
C VAL A 243 -19.07 -10.02 12.82
N GLU A 244 -19.98 -10.10 11.84
CA GLU A 244 -21.20 -10.87 11.92
C GLU A 244 -20.91 -12.37 12.05
N THR A 245 -19.89 -12.85 11.33
CA THR A 245 -19.43 -14.25 11.39
C THR A 245 -18.80 -14.56 12.74
N VAL A 246 -17.92 -13.70 13.24
CA VAL A 246 -17.24 -13.90 14.53
C VAL A 246 -18.24 -13.87 15.68
N VAL A 247 -19.14 -12.88 15.72
CA VAL A 247 -20.18 -12.77 16.74
C VAL A 247 -21.10 -13.99 16.72
N ARG A 248 -21.51 -14.47 15.54
CA ARG A 248 -22.34 -15.67 15.45
C ARG A 248 -21.60 -16.93 15.88
N ALA A 249 -20.31 -17.06 15.57
CA ALA A 249 -19.50 -18.21 15.95
C ALA A 249 -19.28 -18.31 17.48
N LEU A 250 -19.28 -17.18 18.19
CA LEU A 250 -19.10 -17.12 19.64
C LEU A 250 -20.42 -17.13 20.43
N ALA A 251 -21.56 -16.93 19.77
CA ALA A 251 -22.88 -16.96 20.40
C ALA A 251 -23.12 -18.28 21.13
N ASP A 252 -23.74 -18.21 22.31
CA ASP A 252 -24.06 -19.36 23.17
C ASP A 252 -22.83 -20.14 23.69
N THR A 253 -21.62 -19.60 23.53
CA THR A 253 -20.38 -20.14 24.11
C THR A 253 -19.99 -19.37 25.39
N PRO A 254 -18.99 -19.84 26.17
CA PRO A 254 -18.43 -19.06 27.27
C PRO A 254 -17.78 -17.72 26.85
N TYR A 255 -17.57 -17.53 25.55
CA TYR A 255 -16.84 -16.42 24.92
C TYR A 255 -17.75 -15.39 24.24
N ASP A 256 -19.06 -15.57 24.33
CA ASP A 256 -20.08 -14.70 23.71
C ASP A 256 -19.78 -13.21 23.90
N THR A 257 -19.77 -12.46 22.80
CA THR A 257 -19.44 -11.03 22.79
C THR A 257 -20.56 -10.18 23.40
N GLY A 258 -21.81 -10.66 23.34
CA GLY A 258 -23.01 -9.92 23.71
C GLY A 258 -23.41 -8.82 22.72
N LEU A 259 -22.78 -8.74 21.54
CA LEU A 259 -23.12 -7.75 20.51
C LEU A 259 -24.42 -8.12 19.79
N ASN A 260 -25.24 -7.11 19.49
CA ASN A 260 -26.52 -7.32 18.80
C ASN A 260 -26.31 -7.56 17.30
N ILE A 261 -26.48 -8.80 16.86
CA ILE A 261 -26.31 -9.19 15.46
C ILE A 261 -27.24 -8.42 14.49
N HIS A 262 -28.42 -7.97 14.93
CA HIS A 262 -29.34 -7.21 14.08
C HIS A 262 -28.85 -5.78 13.81
N GLU A 263 -28.22 -5.14 14.79
CA GLU A 263 -27.58 -3.82 14.62
C GLU A 263 -26.38 -3.92 13.67
N LEU A 264 -25.60 -5.00 13.79
CA LEU A 264 -24.49 -5.27 12.86
C LEU A 264 -24.98 -5.41 11.42
N PHE A 265 -26.06 -6.14 11.19
CA PHE A 265 -26.64 -6.25 9.84
C PHE A 265 -27.24 -4.94 9.33
N GLU A 266 -27.69 -4.03 10.19
CA GLU A 266 -28.11 -2.70 9.78
C GLU A 266 -26.93 -1.88 9.26
N ILE A 267 -25.81 -1.90 9.97
CA ILE A 267 -24.56 -1.26 9.56
C ILE A 267 -24.04 -1.87 8.26
N ALA A 268 -24.09 -3.20 8.14
CA ALA A 268 -23.72 -3.89 6.92
C ALA A 268 -24.56 -3.46 5.70
N ARG A 269 -25.87 -3.23 5.86
CA ARG A 269 -26.71 -2.73 4.77
C ARG A 269 -26.26 -1.36 4.27
N TYR A 270 -25.93 -0.45 5.19
CA TYR A 270 -25.39 0.87 4.82
C TYR A 270 -24.15 0.76 3.95
N PHE A 271 -23.17 -0.04 4.38
CA PHE A 271 -21.92 -0.21 3.64
C PHE A 271 -22.10 -0.99 2.34
N GLU A 272 -23.06 -1.91 2.28
CA GLU A 272 -23.39 -2.63 1.04
C GLU A 272 -24.00 -1.69 -0.01
N ASP A 273 -24.90 -0.80 0.40
CA ASP A 273 -25.50 0.19 -0.49
C ASP A 273 -24.46 1.21 -0.95
N LEU A 274 -23.57 1.65 -0.05
CA LEU A 274 -22.42 2.49 -0.37
C LEU A 274 -21.52 1.84 -1.43
N ARG A 275 -21.16 0.57 -1.21
CA ARG A 275 -20.32 -0.23 -2.11
C ARG A 275 -20.94 -0.31 -3.50
N LYS A 276 -22.25 -0.63 -3.59
CA LYS A 276 -22.98 -0.70 -4.87
C LYS A 276 -23.02 0.66 -5.57
N ARG A 277 -23.35 1.72 -4.84
CA ARG A 277 -23.47 3.08 -5.36
C ARG A 277 -22.16 3.62 -5.93
N LEU A 278 -21.04 3.31 -5.29
CA LEU A 278 -19.72 3.80 -5.70
C LEU A 278 -18.94 2.79 -6.57
N GLY A 279 -19.51 1.62 -6.85
CA GLY A 279 -18.88 0.61 -7.69
C GLY A 279 -17.67 -0.07 -7.05
N TYR A 280 -17.62 -0.14 -5.72
CA TYR A 280 -16.55 -0.85 -5.01
C TYR A 280 -16.75 -2.36 -5.04
N GLU A 281 -15.64 -3.09 -4.97
CA GLU A 281 -15.62 -4.55 -4.95
C GLU A 281 -15.72 -5.10 -3.52
N ARG A 282 -16.15 -6.36 -3.40
CA ARG A 282 -16.13 -7.11 -2.14
C ARG A 282 -14.77 -7.78 -1.97
N GLY A 283 -14.39 -8.04 -0.73
CA GLY A 283 -13.28 -8.95 -0.44
C GLY A 283 -13.60 -10.36 -0.92
N VAL A 284 -12.68 -10.96 -1.67
CA VAL A 284 -12.74 -12.33 -2.14
C VAL A 284 -11.35 -12.94 -1.97
N THR A 285 -11.30 -14.22 -1.59
CA THR A 285 -10.06 -15.01 -1.59
C THR A 285 -9.98 -15.79 -2.90
N ARG A 286 -9.01 -15.44 -3.75
CA ARG A 286 -8.72 -16.12 -5.02
C ARG A 286 -7.60 -17.14 -4.83
N ILE A 287 -7.40 -18.02 -5.81
CA ILE A 287 -6.26 -18.97 -5.81
C ILE A 287 -4.93 -18.22 -5.69
N SER A 288 -4.77 -17.13 -6.46
CA SER A 288 -3.59 -16.26 -6.39
C SER A 288 -3.36 -15.66 -5.01
N ASP A 289 -4.44 -15.37 -4.27
CA ASP A 289 -4.35 -14.79 -2.92
C ASP A 289 -3.92 -15.84 -1.90
N MET A 290 -4.36 -17.10 -2.06
CA MET A 290 -3.97 -18.21 -1.17
C MET A 290 -2.50 -18.60 -1.33
N ARG A 291 -1.85 -18.25 -2.45
CA ARG A 291 -0.39 -18.41 -2.59
C ARG A 291 0.42 -17.56 -1.59
N VAL A 292 -0.22 -16.68 -0.83
CA VAL A 292 0.38 -16.02 0.34
C VAL A 292 1.04 -17.01 1.31
N PHE A 293 0.60 -18.27 1.38
CA PHE A 293 1.27 -19.28 2.20
C PHE A 293 2.62 -19.74 1.64
N GLU A 294 2.85 -19.56 0.34
CA GLU A 294 4.13 -19.86 -0.32
C GLU A 294 5.08 -18.66 -0.21
N HIS A 295 4.62 -17.49 -0.65
CA HIS A 295 5.48 -16.31 -0.83
C HIS A 295 5.41 -15.30 0.35
N GLN A 296 4.44 -15.42 1.26
CA GLN A 296 4.20 -14.54 2.42
C GLN A 296 4.01 -13.04 2.09
N VAL A 297 3.76 -12.71 0.82
CA VAL A 297 3.56 -11.32 0.36
C VAL A 297 2.12 -10.88 0.67
N PRO A 298 1.90 -9.78 1.40
CA PRO A 298 0.56 -9.29 1.70
C PRO A 298 -0.22 -8.88 0.42
N GLY A 299 -1.55 -8.96 0.48
CA GLY A 299 -2.41 -8.75 -0.70
C GLY A 299 -2.24 -7.39 -1.40
N GLY A 300 -2.10 -6.31 -0.63
CA GLY A 300 -1.87 -4.97 -1.19
C GLY A 300 -0.55 -4.87 -1.98
N MET A 301 0.47 -5.62 -1.58
CA MET A 301 1.74 -5.67 -2.28
C MET A 301 1.68 -6.55 -3.53
N ILE A 302 0.99 -7.69 -3.50
CA ILE A 302 0.79 -8.54 -4.69
C ILE A 302 0.10 -7.76 -5.81
N THR A 303 -0.97 -7.02 -5.49
CA THR A 303 -1.67 -6.23 -6.51
C THR A 303 -0.74 -5.19 -7.13
N ASN A 304 0.08 -4.53 -6.31
CA ASN A 304 1.05 -3.56 -6.81
C ASN A 304 2.12 -4.23 -7.69
N LEU A 305 2.68 -5.38 -7.28
CA LEU A 305 3.66 -6.14 -8.06
C LEU A 305 3.11 -6.56 -9.43
N ILE A 306 1.84 -7.00 -9.48
CA ILE A 306 1.18 -7.36 -10.74
C ILE A 306 1.07 -6.14 -11.65
N SER A 307 0.54 -5.02 -11.16
CA SER A 307 0.43 -3.79 -11.96
C SER A 307 1.79 -3.29 -12.45
N GLN A 308 2.84 -3.41 -11.63
CA GLN A 308 4.21 -3.03 -11.99
C GLN A 308 4.75 -3.90 -13.14
N LEU A 309 4.57 -5.22 -13.06
CA LEU A 309 4.98 -6.12 -14.13
C LEU A 309 4.14 -5.92 -15.40
N GLU A 310 2.86 -5.54 -15.29
CA GLU A 310 2.04 -5.17 -16.45
C GLU A 310 2.57 -3.91 -17.16
N GLU A 311 2.88 -2.85 -16.40
CA GLU A 311 3.47 -1.60 -16.92
C GLU A 311 4.79 -1.85 -17.64
N GLN A 312 5.59 -2.79 -17.14
CA GLN A 312 6.87 -3.19 -17.72
C GLN A 312 6.74 -4.27 -18.80
N LYS A 313 5.50 -4.67 -19.18
CA LYS A 313 5.20 -5.74 -20.15
C LYS A 313 5.84 -7.09 -19.79
N ALA A 314 6.08 -7.32 -18.50
CA ALA A 314 6.78 -8.46 -17.91
C ALA A 314 5.89 -9.34 -17.02
N LEU A 315 4.56 -9.22 -17.10
CA LEU A 315 3.61 -10.00 -16.27
C LEU A 315 3.84 -11.53 -16.36
N HIS A 316 4.30 -12.02 -17.51
CA HIS A 316 4.64 -13.43 -17.71
C HIS A 316 5.77 -13.94 -16.77
N ARG A 317 6.53 -13.04 -16.14
CA ARG A 317 7.62 -13.33 -15.21
C ARG A 317 7.21 -13.25 -13.74
N LEU A 318 5.93 -13.10 -13.44
CA LEU A 318 5.42 -13.00 -12.06
C LEU A 318 5.86 -14.18 -11.19
N GLU A 319 5.87 -15.40 -11.74
CA GLU A 319 6.27 -16.60 -11.00
C GLU A 319 7.76 -16.54 -10.58
N GLU A 320 8.65 -16.11 -11.47
CA GLU A 320 10.07 -15.89 -11.16
C GLU A 320 10.24 -14.87 -10.01
N VAL A 321 9.44 -13.80 -10.02
CA VAL A 321 9.46 -12.77 -8.95
C VAL A 321 9.00 -13.36 -7.62
N LEU A 322 7.92 -14.14 -7.61
CA LEU A 322 7.41 -14.78 -6.39
C LEU A 322 8.40 -15.78 -5.80
N GLU A 323 9.19 -16.46 -6.63
CA GLU A 323 10.27 -17.36 -6.20
C GLU A 323 11.52 -16.62 -5.69
N GLU A 324 11.80 -15.42 -6.22
CA GLU A 324 12.94 -14.60 -5.82
C GLU A 324 12.70 -13.88 -4.49
N ILE A 325 11.45 -13.50 -4.18
CA ILE A 325 11.09 -12.77 -2.94
C ILE A 325 11.59 -13.49 -1.66
N PRO A 326 11.33 -14.80 -1.44
CA PRO A 326 11.84 -15.50 -0.26
C PRO A 326 13.38 -15.48 -0.15
N ARG A 327 14.11 -15.49 -1.28
CA ARG A 327 15.58 -15.47 -1.31
C ARG A 327 16.11 -14.10 -0.88
N VAL A 328 15.62 -13.03 -1.52
CA VAL A 328 15.95 -11.65 -1.15
C VAL A 328 15.59 -11.39 0.31
N ARG A 329 14.44 -11.88 0.78
CA ARG A 329 14.03 -11.75 2.18
C ARG A 329 15.02 -12.42 3.14
N ALA A 330 15.51 -13.62 2.82
CA ALA A 330 16.48 -14.32 3.65
C ALA A 330 17.82 -13.56 3.71
N GLU A 331 18.33 -13.11 2.55
CA GLU A 331 19.58 -12.35 2.44
C GLU A 331 19.53 -11.02 3.16
N LEU A 332 18.36 -10.38 3.19
CA LEU A 332 18.13 -9.14 3.91
C LEU A 332 17.86 -9.35 5.42
N GLY A 333 18.08 -10.54 5.97
CA GLY A 333 17.95 -10.77 7.42
C GLY A 333 16.51 -11.01 7.89
N TYR A 334 15.68 -11.58 7.02
CA TYR A 334 14.29 -11.96 7.27
C TYR A 334 13.35 -10.85 7.77
N PRO A 335 13.33 -9.63 7.21
CA PRO A 335 12.35 -8.64 7.63
C PRO A 335 10.90 -9.19 7.50
N PRO A 336 9.99 -8.88 8.44
CA PRO A 336 8.56 -9.03 8.21
C PRO A 336 8.17 -8.24 6.95
N LEU A 337 7.28 -8.79 6.12
CA LEU A 337 6.84 -8.12 4.89
C LEU A 337 5.65 -7.20 5.20
N VAL A 338 5.91 -6.08 5.86
CA VAL A 338 4.94 -5.00 6.12
C VAL A 338 5.47 -3.69 5.51
N THR A 339 4.66 -2.65 5.34
CA THR A 339 5.20 -1.38 4.82
C THR A 339 6.23 -0.78 5.81
N PRO A 340 7.43 -0.35 5.36
CA PRO A 340 7.91 -0.29 3.96
C PRO A 340 8.74 -1.51 3.51
N THR A 341 9.12 -2.42 4.41
CA THR A 341 10.02 -3.55 4.13
C THR A 341 9.48 -4.49 3.05
N SER A 342 8.16 -4.61 2.95
CA SER A 342 7.50 -5.37 1.88
C SER A 342 7.87 -4.82 0.50
N GLN A 343 7.81 -3.50 0.30
CA GLN A 343 8.17 -2.85 -0.96
C GLN A 343 9.67 -2.97 -1.26
N ILE A 344 10.51 -2.87 -0.23
CA ILE A 344 11.97 -2.99 -0.34
C ILE A 344 12.35 -4.38 -0.88
N VAL A 345 11.85 -5.44 -0.23
CA VAL A 345 12.11 -6.83 -0.64
C VAL A 345 11.51 -7.10 -2.03
N GLY A 346 10.25 -6.70 -2.25
CA GLY A 346 9.55 -6.93 -3.51
C GLY A 346 10.23 -6.26 -4.70
N THR A 347 10.63 -5.00 -4.55
CA THR A 347 11.27 -4.25 -5.64
C THR A 347 12.62 -4.82 -5.98
N GLN A 348 13.43 -5.18 -4.99
CA GLN A 348 14.70 -5.84 -5.25
C GLN A 348 14.51 -7.18 -5.98
N ALA A 349 13.50 -7.97 -5.61
CA ALA A 349 13.18 -9.22 -6.30
C ALA A 349 12.76 -8.97 -7.77
N VAL A 350 11.91 -7.98 -8.03
CA VAL A 350 11.54 -7.57 -9.40
C VAL A 350 12.77 -7.18 -10.21
N LEU A 351 13.66 -6.34 -9.65
CA LEU A 351 14.87 -5.90 -10.34
C LEU A 351 15.84 -7.06 -10.62
N ASN A 352 16.03 -7.97 -9.65
CA ASN A 352 16.86 -9.17 -9.84
C ASN A 352 16.37 -10.00 -11.03
N VAL A 353 15.05 -10.21 -11.12
CA VAL A 353 14.43 -10.97 -12.20
C VAL A 353 14.57 -10.22 -13.53
N LEU A 354 14.16 -8.96 -13.60
CA LEU A 354 14.14 -8.20 -14.85
C LEU A 354 15.51 -7.96 -15.46
N THR A 355 16.51 -7.69 -14.63
CA THR A 355 17.89 -7.50 -15.09
C THR A 355 18.60 -8.81 -15.41
N GLY A 356 18.09 -9.95 -14.94
CA GLY A 356 18.72 -11.26 -15.06
C GLY A 356 19.96 -11.46 -14.17
N GLU A 357 20.29 -10.47 -13.33
CA GLU A 357 21.45 -10.49 -12.44
C GLU A 357 21.07 -9.94 -11.06
N ARG A 358 21.34 -10.73 -10.00
CA ARG A 358 20.94 -10.39 -8.64
C ARG A 358 21.75 -9.21 -8.11
N TYR A 359 21.05 -8.21 -7.57
CA TYR A 359 21.64 -6.97 -7.04
C TYR A 359 22.51 -6.21 -8.05
N LYS A 360 22.19 -6.29 -9.35
CA LYS A 360 22.82 -5.42 -10.37
C LYS A 360 22.35 -3.98 -10.21
N LEU A 361 21.04 -3.79 -10.04
CA LEU A 361 20.43 -2.52 -9.67
C LEU A 361 19.94 -2.60 -8.22
N ILE A 362 20.33 -1.62 -7.42
CA ILE A 362 20.05 -1.57 -5.97
C ILE A 362 19.33 -0.25 -5.68
N PRO A 363 18.02 -0.28 -5.39
CA PRO A 363 17.27 0.90 -4.99
C PRO A 363 17.85 1.58 -3.75
N GLY A 364 17.68 2.90 -3.65
CA GLY A 364 18.16 3.69 -2.52
C GLY A 364 17.60 3.22 -1.18
N GLU A 365 16.37 2.73 -1.15
CA GLU A 365 15.72 2.21 0.06
C GLU A 365 16.26 0.84 0.48
N VAL A 366 16.68 0.00 -0.48
CA VAL A 366 17.41 -1.24 -0.18
C VAL A 366 18.76 -0.89 0.44
N ARG A 367 19.48 0.06 -0.16
CA ARG A 367 20.75 0.56 0.39
C ARG A 367 20.58 1.13 1.80
N SER A 368 19.57 1.97 2.00
CA SER A 368 19.22 2.58 3.29
C SER A 368 18.83 1.54 4.35
N TYR A 369 18.08 0.50 3.95
CA TYR A 369 17.76 -0.64 4.80
C TYR A 369 19.00 -1.40 5.26
N VAL A 370 19.88 -1.76 4.32
CA VAL A 370 21.11 -2.47 4.64
C VAL A 370 22.07 -1.60 5.46
N GLN A 371 22.03 -0.29 5.27
CA GLN A 371 22.78 0.67 6.08
C GLN A 371 22.23 0.76 7.51
N GLY A 372 20.99 0.32 7.77
CA GLY A 372 20.36 0.35 9.08
C GLY A 372 19.46 1.55 9.33
N LEU A 373 19.17 2.39 8.32
CA LEU A 373 18.36 3.61 8.46
C LEU A 373 16.88 3.36 8.77
N TYR A 374 16.40 2.13 8.61
CA TYR A 374 15.06 1.69 9.02
C TYR A 374 15.03 0.97 10.38
N GLY A 375 16.19 0.74 11.00
CA GLY A 375 16.34 -0.06 12.22
C GLY A 375 17.09 -1.36 11.98
N ARG A 376 17.16 -2.19 13.02
CA ARG A 376 17.91 -3.45 13.02
C ARG A 376 17.05 -4.60 12.47
N PRO A 377 17.52 -5.32 11.43
CA PRO A 377 16.86 -6.53 10.94
C PRO A 377 16.75 -7.63 12.02
N PRO A 378 15.75 -8.53 11.92
CA PRO A 378 15.59 -9.66 12.85
C PRO A 378 16.79 -10.61 12.90
N ALA A 379 17.49 -10.78 11.78
CA ALA A 379 18.69 -11.60 11.65
C ALA A 379 19.81 -10.82 10.97
N PRO A 380 21.09 -11.24 11.11
CA PRO A 380 22.17 -10.65 10.32
C PRO A 380 21.86 -10.72 8.81
N ILE A 381 22.08 -9.61 8.12
CA ILE A 381 22.08 -9.56 6.65
C ILE A 381 23.25 -10.39 6.15
N ASP A 382 23.05 -11.09 5.03
CA ASP A 382 24.10 -11.87 4.37
C ASP A 382 25.36 -10.99 4.15
N PRO A 383 26.55 -11.41 4.60
CA PRO A 383 27.75 -10.58 4.53
C PRO A 383 28.17 -10.17 3.12
N GLU A 384 27.99 -11.05 2.12
CA GLU A 384 28.35 -10.77 0.73
C GLU A 384 27.38 -9.77 0.12
N ILE A 385 26.08 -9.95 0.38
CA ILE A 385 25.04 -9.01 -0.06
C ILE A 385 25.20 -7.66 0.63
N LYS A 386 25.51 -7.65 1.93
CA LYS A 386 25.78 -6.42 2.69
C LYS A 386 26.97 -5.66 2.10
N ALA A 387 28.07 -6.35 1.80
CA ALA A 387 29.25 -5.74 1.18
C ALA A 387 28.95 -5.21 -0.22
N LYS A 388 28.22 -5.98 -1.04
CA LYS A 388 27.81 -5.57 -2.40
C LYS A 388 26.93 -4.32 -2.39
N ILE A 389 26.02 -4.20 -1.42
CA ILE A 389 25.08 -3.08 -1.32
C ILE A 389 25.70 -1.82 -0.73
N LEU A 390 26.51 -1.96 0.32
CA LEU A 390 27.06 -0.80 1.02
C LEU A 390 28.33 -0.25 0.37
N GLY A 391 29.13 -1.10 -0.28
CA GLY A 391 30.48 -0.72 -0.70
C GLY A 391 31.27 -0.15 0.49
N ASP A 392 31.65 1.13 0.40
CA ASP A 392 32.41 1.84 1.44
C ASP A 392 31.53 2.50 2.54
N LEU A 393 30.19 2.45 2.40
CA LEU A 393 29.28 3.05 3.37
C LEU A 393 29.30 2.29 4.70
N LYS A 394 29.36 3.06 5.79
CA LYS A 394 29.34 2.49 7.15
C LYS A 394 27.92 2.17 7.60
N PRO A 395 27.68 0.99 8.20
CA PRO A 395 26.42 0.67 8.86
C PRO A 395 26.13 1.60 10.05
N VAL A 396 24.85 1.87 10.26
CA VAL A 396 24.31 2.58 11.43
C VAL A 396 23.95 1.56 12.51
N GLU A 397 24.55 1.71 13.69
CA GLU A 397 24.33 0.80 14.82
C GLU A 397 23.37 1.36 15.89
N CYS A 398 23.27 2.69 15.99
CA CYS A 398 22.34 3.38 16.89
C CYS A 398 20.89 3.33 16.38
N ARG A 399 19.95 3.95 17.10
CA ARG A 399 18.60 4.15 16.59
C ARG A 399 18.69 5.20 15.47
N PRO A 400 18.13 4.98 14.26
CA PRO A 400 18.40 5.88 13.14
C PRO A 400 17.90 7.32 13.34
N ALA A 401 16.85 7.49 14.15
CA ALA A 401 16.35 8.82 14.50
C ALA A 401 17.31 9.63 15.39
N ASP A 402 18.26 8.99 16.07
CA ASP A 402 19.29 9.69 16.85
C ASP A 402 20.26 10.47 15.95
N LEU A 403 20.26 10.18 14.64
CA LEU A 403 21.05 10.88 13.62
C LEU A 403 20.30 12.08 13.02
N LEU A 404 19.03 12.26 13.37
CA LEU A 404 18.17 13.30 12.78
C LEU A 404 18.12 14.52 13.68
N GLU A 405 18.42 15.67 13.10
CA GLU A 405 18.26 16.95 13.78
C GLU A 405 16.78 17.33 13.94
N PRO A 406 16.38 17.99 15.05
CA PRO A 406 15.05 18.54 15.21
C PRO A 406 14.61 19.41 14.02
N ARG A 407 13.32 19.31 13.66
CA ARG A 407 12.82 19.89 12.39
C ARG A 407 11.60 20.81 12.55
N MET A 408 10.90 20.80 13.68
CA MET A 408 9.64 21.55 13.83
C MET A 408 9.80 23.06 13.57
N GLU A 409 10.84 23.71 14.10
CA GLU A 409 11.08 25.14 13.87
C GLU A 409 11.45 25.45 12.41
N LYS A 410 12.22 24.57 11.75
CA LYS A 410 12.57 24.73 10.33
C LYS A 410 11.32 24.65 9.44
N ILE A 411 10.47 23.65 9.70
CA ILE A 411 9.20 23.47 8.98
C ILE A 411 8.29 24.70 9.14
N LYS A 412 8.21 25.23 10.35
CA LYS A 412 7.42 26.44 10.64
C LYS A 412 7.84 27.62 9.77
N GLU A 413 9.14 27.83 9.57
CA GLU A 413 9.63 28.89 8.68
C GLU A 413 9.42 28.56 7.19
N GLU A 414 9.59 27.30 6.77
CA GLU A 414 9.46 26.84 5.38
C GLU A 414 8.05 27.04 4.80
N ILE A 415 7.00 26.96 5.64
CA ILE A 415 5.60 27.05 5.21
C ILE A 415 4.77 28.08 5.98
N LYS A 416 5.39 29.09 6.58
CA LYS A 416 4.69 30.14 7.35
C LYS A 416 3.62 30.90 6.57
N ASP A 417 3.72 30.91 5.25
CA ASP A 417 2.79 31.52 4.31
C ASP A 417 1.54 30.65 4.04
N LEU A 418 1.60 29.35 4.34
CA LEU A 418 0.54 28.38 4.04
C LEU A 418 -0.05 27.70 5.29
N ALA A 419 0.74 27.54 6.35
CA ALA A 419 0.32 26.86 7.57
C ALA A 419 -0.67 27.72 8.37
N ARG A 420 -1.83 27.14 8.71
CA ARG A 420 -2.85 27.77 9.57
C ARG A 420 -2.86 27.24 10.99
N SER A 421 -2.23 26.08 11.22
CA SER A 421 -2.16 25.41 12.51
C SER A 421 -0.93 24.52 12.63
N GLU A 422 -0.72 23.96 13.81
CA GLU A 422 0.34 22.97 14.01
C GLU A 422 0.07 21.66 13.26
N GLU A 423 -1.20 21.27 13.10
CA GLU A 423 -1.58 20.13 12.26
C GLU A 423 -1.12 20.28 10.81
N ASP A 424 -1.13 21.50 10.26
CA ASP A 424 -0.58 21.79 8.93
C ASP A 424 0.94 21.59 8.91
N LEU A 425 1.65 22.06 9.95
CA LEU A 425 3.10 21.85 10.12
C LEU A 425 3.45 20.36 10.13
N LEU A 426 2.70 19.57 10.89
CA LEU A 426 2.89 18.12 10.98
C LEU A 426 2.58 17.41 9.67
N SER A 427 1.50 17.81 8.99
CA SER A 427 1.15 17.26 7.67
C SER A 427 2.26 17.53 6.65
N TYR A 428 2.87 18.71 6.69
CA TYR A 428 4.03 19.06 5.87
C TYR A 428 5.30 18.33 6.29
N ALA A 429 5.55 18.16 7.59
CA ALA A 429 6.69 17.39 8.10
C ALA A 429 6.71 15.98 7.51
N LEU A 430 5.53 15.35 7.46
CA LEU A 430 5.34 14.00 6.98
C LEU A 430 5.34 13.90 5.45
N PHE A 431 4.68 14.85 4.78
CA PHE A 431 4.46 14.82 3.33
C PHE A 431 4.66 16.19 2.68
N PRO A 432 5.90 16.72 2.60
CA PRO A 432 6.14 18.12 2.24
C PRO A 432 5.50 18.57 0.93
N GLN A 433 5.71 17.81 -0.15
CA GLN A 433 5.18 18.14 -1.47
C GLN A 433 3.65 18.01 -1.55
N ILE A 434 3.09 16.97 -0.94
CA ILE A 434 1.66 16.69 -0.97
C ILE A 434 0.91 17.74 -0.15
N ALA A 435 1.40 18.02 1.06
CA ALA A 435 0.80 18.97 1.98
C ALA A 435 0.86 20.38 1.42
N ARG A 436 2.01 20.83 0.88
CA ARG A 436 2.13 22.15 0.24
C ARG A 436 1.11 22.30 -0.89
N LYS A 437 1.04 21.33 -1.81
CA LYS A 437 0.06 21.35 -2.91
C LYS A 437 -1.37 21.36 -2.38
N PHE A 438 -1.67 20.57 -1.35
CA PHE A 438 -2.99 20.56 -0.71
C PHE A 438 -3.34 21.92 -0.10
N PHE A 439 -2.41 22.59 0.60
CA PHE A 439 -2.65 23.91 1.18
C PHE A 439 -2.84 24.99 0.12
N GLU A 440 -2.05 24.98 -0.95
CA GLU A 440 -2.21 25.90 -2.08
C GLU A 440 -3.57 25.73 -2.76
N GLU A 441 -4.00 24.48 -3.00
CA GLU A 441 -5.34 24.17 -3.54
C GLU A 441 -6.46 24.57 -2.56
N ARG A 442 -6.24 24.44 -1.24
CA ARG A 442 -7.16 24.88 -0.18
C ARG A 442 -7.37 26.40 -0.22
N GLU A 443 -6.31 27.19 -0.32
CA GLU A 443 -6.41 28.66 -0.42
C GLU A 443 -7.13 29.10 -1.70
N GLN A 444 -6.94 28.38 -2.80
CA GLN A 444 -7.57 28.68 -4.08
C GLN A 444 -9.02 28.18 -4.20
N GLY A 445 -9.51 27.42 -3.22
CA GLY A 445 -10.84 26.77 -3.28
C GLY A 445 -10.92 25.69 -4.36
N LYS A 446 -9.81 25.01 -4.67
CA LYS A 446 -9.67 24.02 -5.76
C LYS A 446 -9.54 22.58 -5.29
N LEU A 447 -9.79 22.29 -4.01
CA LEU A 447 -9.76 20.93 -3.49
C LEU A 447 -10.82 20.06 -4.18
N THR A 448 -10.36 19.25 -5.14
CA THR A 448 -11.21 18.36 -5.93
C THR A 448 -10.67 16.94 -5.83
N PRO A 449 -11.44 15.99 -5.28
CA PRO A 449 -11.01 14.60 -5.16
C PRO A 449 -10.58 14.00 -6.52
N VAL A 450 -9.55 13.17 -6.50
CA VAL A 450 -9.13 12.38 -7.66
C VAL A 450 -10.15 11.28 -7.88
N VAL A 451 -11.02 11.46 -8.88
CA VAL A 451 -12.03 10.48 -9.25
C VAL A 451 -11.36 9.36 -10.04
N ASN A 452 -11.44 8.13 -9.54
CA ASN A 452 -10.99 6.97 -10.29
C ASN A 452 -11.99 6.73 -11.43
N ASN A 453 -11.55 6.61 -12.70
CA ASN A 453 -12.42 6.52 -13.88
C ASN A 453 -13.49 5.39 -13.86
N LYS A 454 -13.44 4.49 -12.86
CA LYS A 454 -14.51 3.52 -12.59
C LYS A 454 -15.76 4.15 -11.94
N GLU A 455 -15.65 5.26 -11.20
CA GLU A 455 -16.77 5.93 -10.52
C GLU A 455 -17.74 6.63 -11.51
N VAL A 456 -17.29 6.99 -12.72
CA VAL A 456 -18.11 7.76 -13.68
C VAL A 456 -18.98 6.87 -14.58
N ARG A 457 -18.76 5.55 -14.64
CA ARG A 457 -19.49 4.67 -15.58
C ARG A 457 -20.90 4.25 -15.16
N LYS A 458 -21.42 4.69 -14.00
CA LYS A 458 -22.82 4.45 -13.63
C LYS A 458 -23.46 5.70 -13.03
N LYS A 459 -23.87 6.65 -13.89
CA LYS A 459 -24.94 7.58 -13.51
C LYS A 459 -26.23 6.77 -13.29
N PRO A 460 -27.07 7.12 -12.30
CA PRO A 460 -28.41 6.56 -12.18
C PRO A 460 -29.20 6.99 -13.42
N LYS A 461 -29.66 6.04 -14.24
CA LYS A 461 -30.70 6.35 -15.23
C LYS A 461 -31.99 6.57 -14.45
N GLU A 462 -32.54 7.78 -14.55
CA GLU A 462 -33.94 8.04 -14.22
C GLU A 462 -34.83 7.06 -14.99
N SER A 463 -35.89 6.64 -14.33
CA SER A 463 -36.88 5.66 -14.77
C SER A 463 -37.32 5.87 -16.22
N GLY A 464 -36.87 4.99 -17.10
CA GLY A 464 -37.28 4.88 -18.50
C GLY A 464 -36.81 3.54 -19.05
N LYS A 465 -37.78 2.72 -19.47
CA LYS A 465 -37.72 1.38 -20.09
C LYS A 465 -36.32 0.77 -20.31
N GLU A 466 -36.11 -0.40 -19.72
CA GLU A 466 -34.93 -1.25 -19.92
C GLU A 466 -34.70 -1.54 -21.41
N GLU A 467 -33.55 -1.09 -21.93
CA GLU A 467 -32.92 -1.69 -23.10
C GLU A 467 -31.75 -2.54 -22.61
N GLN A 468 -31.92 -3.86 -22.64
CA GLN A 468 -30.86 -4.83 -22.41
C GLN A 468 -30.02 -4.95 -23.69
N ASN A 469 -28.87 -4.28 -23.74
CA ASN A 469 -27.86 -4.55 -24.76
C ASN A 469 -26.80 -5.50 -24.20
N LEU A 470 -26.60 -6.62 -24.90
CA LEU A 470 -25.58 -7.64 -24.63
C LEU A 470 -24.18 -7.01 -24.49
N ASN A 471 -23.45 -7.40 -23.44
CA ASN A 471 -22.12 -6.86 -23.15
C ASN A 471 -21.05 -7.60 -23.96
N LEU A 472 -20.00 -6.88 -24.41
CA LEU A 472 -18.79 -7.43 -25.05
C LEU A 472 -18.17 -8.65 -24.33
N LYS A 473 -18.39 -8.78 -23.03
CA LYS A 473 -17.94 -9.93 -22.23
C LYS A 473 -18.72 -11.22 -22.55
N GLU A 474 -20.04 -11.12 -22.74
CA GLU A 474 -20.91 -12.25 -23.08
C GLU A 474 -20.66 -12.71 -24.52
N VAL A 475 -20.42 -11.77 -25.44
CA VAL A 475 -20.03 -12.10 -26.83
C VAL A 475 -18.69 -12.83 -26.87
N ARG A 476 -17.72 -12.47 -26.02
CA ARG A 476 -16.44 -13.19 -25.92
C ARG A 476 -16.61 -14.59 -25.37
N GLU A 477 -17.44 -14.79 -24.35
CA GLU A 477 -17.74 -16.12 -23.82
C GLU A 477 -18.42 -17.01 -24.87
N LEU A 478 -19.33 -16.46 -25.68
CA LEU A 478 -19.96 -17.19 -26.79
C LEU A 478 -18.95 -17.59 -27.89
N ILE A 479 -17.98 -16.73 -28.20
CA ILE A 479 -16.90 -17.04 -29.17
C ILE A 479 -15.99 -18.15 -28.62
N LEU A 480 -15.68 -18.11 -27.32
CA LEU A 480 -14.89 -19.16 -26.67
C LEU A 480 -15.64 -20.51 -26.69
N LEU A 481 -16.94 -20.49 -26.40
CA LEU A 481 -17.80 -21.69 -26.46
C LEU A 481 -17.87 -22.28 -27.89
N LEU A 482 -17.91 -21.44 -28.92
CA LEU A 482 -17.86 -21.82 -30.34
C LEU A 482 -16.50 -22.41 -30.76
N ASN A 483 -15.42 -22.03 -30.08
CA ASN A 483 -14.08 -22.56 -30.36
C ASN A 483 -13.83 -23.91 -29.67
N GLU A 484 -14.42 -24.11 -28.48
CA GLU A 484 -14.31 -25.35 -27.69
C GLU A 484 -15.30 -26.45 -28.11
N THR A 485 -16.29 -26.12 -28.94
CA THR A 485 -17.29 -27.06 -29.47
C THR A 485 -17.15 -27.25 -30.98
N ASN A 486 -17.68 -28.37 -31.51
CA ASN A 486 -17.72 -28.65 -32.96
C ASN A 486 -18.85 -27.90 -33.69
N ILE A 487 -19.39 -26.84 -33.09
CA ILE A 487 -20.49 -26.05 -33.65
C ILE A 487 -19.88 -25.03 -34.64
N SER A 488 -20.36 -25.01 -35.88
CA SER A 488 -19.83 -24.16 -36.95
C SER A 488 -20.48 -22.78 -37.04
N GLU A 489 -21.70 -22.64 -36.51
CA GLU A 489 -22.47 -21.40 -36.49
C GLU A 489 -23.44 -21.39 -35.30
N LEU A 490 -23.51 -20.26 -34.61
CA LEU A 490 -24.43 -20.05 -33.48
C LEU A 490 -25.22 -18.78 -33.72
N VAL A 491 -26.55 -18.89 -33.70
CA VAL A 491 -27.48 -17.77 -33.90
C VAL A 491 -28.33 -17.59 -32.65
N ILE A 492 -28.26 -16.42 -32.04
CA ILE A 492 -29.06 -16.06 -30.88
C ILE A 492 -29.95 -14.88 -31.25
N GLU A 493 -31.22 -14.99 -30.90
CA GLU A 493 -32.25 -13.99 -31.18
C GLU A 493 -32.96 -13.65 -29.87
N SER A 494 -32.88 -12.38 -29.45
CA SER A 494 -33.58 -11.86 -28.28
C SER A 494 -33.97 -10.41 -28.48
N GLU A 495 -35.22 -10.08 -28.13
CA GLU A 495 -35.86 -8.74 -28.15
C GLU A 495 -35.29 -7.75 -29.18
N GLY A 496 -35.42 -8.10 -30.47
CA GLY A 496 -35.11 -7.20 -31.58
C GLY A 496 -33.66 -7.22 -32.07
N THR A 497 -32.78 -8.02 -31.46
CA THR A 497 -31.38 -8.19 -31.91
C THR A 497 -31.10 -9.63 -32.27
N LYS A 498 -30.60 -9.86 -33.50
CA LYS A 498 -30.17 -11.16 -34.00
C LYS A 498 -28.68 -11.16 -34.24
N ILE A 499 -27.95 -12.03 -33.54
CA ILE A 499 -26.50 -12.16 -33.67
C ILE A 499 -26.18 -13.57 -34.18
N ALA A 500 -25.51 -13.63 -35.33
CA ALA A 500 -25.00 -14.85 -35.92
C ALA A 500 -23.46 -14.85 -35.87
N ILE A 501 -22.87 -15.84 -35.21
CA ILE A 501 -21.42 -16.00 -35.10
C ILE A 501 -21.03 -17.29 -35.82
N LYS A 502 -20.17 -17.18 -36.84
CA LYS A 502 -19.75 -18.29 -37.70
C LYS A 502 -18.24 -18.45 -37.68
N LYS A 503 -17.77 -19.70 -37.61
CA LYS A 503 -16.35 -20.04 -37.64
C LYS A 503 -15.84 -20.01 -39.09
N GLY A 504 -14.93 -19.10 -39.41
CA GLY A 504 -14.40 -18.94 -40.77
C GLY A 504 -13.43 -20.06 -41.16
N GLN A 505 -13.69 -20.76 -42.27
CA GLN A 505 -12.71 -21.62 -42.93
C GLN A 505 -11.93 -20.78 -43.96
N GLY A 506 -10.60 -20.85 -43.92
CA GLY A 506 -9.75 -20.16 -44.90
C GLY A 506 -9.49 -20.99 -46.14
N SER A 507 -9.65 -20.39 -47.33
CA SER A 507 -8.83 -20.66 -48.52
C SER A 507 -9.05 -19.61 -49.64
N SER A 508 -7.93 -19.03 -50.09
CA SER A 508 -7.56 -18.43 -51.40
C SER A 508 -8.61 -18.17 -52.51
N GLU A 509 -8.62 -16.94 -53.05
CA GLU A 509 -8.41 -16.52 -54.47
C GLU A 509 -9.15 -15.20 -54.83
N GLY A 510 -8.45 -14.29 -55.53
CA GLY A 510 -9.00 -13.59 -56.71
C GLY A 510 -9.69 -12.22 -56.59
N THR A 511 -8.94 -11.19 -57.01
CA THR A 511 -9.35 -10.00 -57.82
C THR A 511 -10.26 -8.91 -57.24
N VAL A 512 -9.74 -7.66 -57.22
CA VAL A 512 -10.56 -6.44 -57.35
C VAL A 512 -9.90 -5.48 -58.36
N THR A 513 -10.75 -5.00 -59.27
CA THR A 513 -10.54 -4.20 -60.48
C THR A 513 -10.31 -2.70 -60.19
N MET A 514 -9.68 -2.00 -61.15
CA MET A 514 -9.31 -0.57 -61.11
C MET A 514 -10.39 0.43 -61.60
N LEU A 515 -10.44 1.59 -60.91
CA LEU A 515 -10.66 3.01 -61.32
C LEU A 515 -12.04 3.51 -61.84
N PRO A 516 -12.37 4.85 -61.78
CA PRO A 516 -11.50 6.03 -61.54
C PRO A 516 -11.98 7.15 -60.55
N GLN A 517 -11.00 7.97 -60.12
CA GLN A 517 -11.09 9.32 -59.48
C GLN A 517 -11.56 10.41 -60.48
N VAL A 518 -11.89 11.69 -60.19
CA VAL A 518 -11.38 12.79 -59.29
C VAL A 518 -12.45 13.95 -59.31
N PRO A 519 -12.28 15.18 -58.72
CA PRO A 519 -11.51 15.76 -57.59
C PRO A 519 -12.45 16.57 -56.60
N ALA A 520 -12.07 17.27 -55.51
CA ALA A 520 -10.92 18.14 -55.23
C ALA A 520 -10.82 18.55 -53.72
N THR A 521 -9.56 18.83 -53.29
CA THR A 521 -9.08 19.84 -52.30
C THR A 521 -9.60 19.83 -50.84
N GLY A 522 -8.79 19.83 -49.78
CA GLY A 522 -7.34 19.95 -49.63
C GLY A 522 -6.96 19.62 -48.17
N ALA A 523 -5.78 19.01 -47.98
CA ALA A 523 -5.23 18.64 -46.69
C ALA A 523 -3.81 19.21 -46.57
N THR A 524 -3.47 19.71 -45.38
CA THR A 524 -2.11 20.01 -44.94
C THR A 524 -1.50 18.69 -44.45
N GLU A 525 -0.41 18.25 -45.07
CA GLU A 525 0.28 17.01 -44.76
C GLU A 525 1.12 17.12 -43.48
N VAL A 526 1.01 16.09 -42.64
CA VAL A 526 2.00 15.75 -41.62
C VAL A 526 2.93 14.74 -42.27
N GLU A 527 4.18 15.13 -42.54
CA GLU A 527 5.22 14.23 -43.04
C GLU A 527 5.65 13.23 -41.96
N SER A 528 5.51 11.95 -42.28
CA SER A 528 6.26 10.84 -41.70
C SER A 528 7.71 10.93 -42.15
N LYS A 529 8.67 11.01 -41.21
CA LYS A 529 10.08 10.78 -41.52
C LYS A 529 10.48 9.34 -41.24
N GLU A 530 10.99 8.73 -42.31
CA GLU A 530 11.60 7.42 -42.40
C GLU A 530 12.84 7.27 -41.52
N LYS A 531 13.19 6.01 -41.24
CA LYS A 531 14.47 5.56 -40.71
C LYS A 531 15.63 6.18 -41.49
N VAL A 532 16.42 7.00 -40.81
CA VAL A 532 17.75 7.38 -41.25
C VAL A 532 18.74 6.52 -40.47
N GLU A 533 19.45 5.63 -41.18
CA GLU A 533 20.78 5.20 -40.78
C GLU A 533 21.66 6.45 -40.75
N GLU A 534 22.05 6.90 -39.56
CA GLU A 534 22.88 8.09 -39.41
C GLU A 534 24.33 7.71 -39.09
N LYS A 535 25.21 8.28 -39.90
CA LYS A 535 26.66 8.17 -39.86
C LYS A 535 27.22 8.59 -38.51
N ASN A 536 28.26 7.87 -38.07
CA ASN A 536 29.19 8.29 -37.02
C ASN A 536 29.78 9.69 -37.33
N GLU A 537 29.26 10.73 -36.69
CA GLU A 537 29.99 11.98 -36.44
C GLU A 537 29.76 12.40 -34.98
N GLY A 538 30.76 12.12 -34.15
CA GLY A 538 30.77 12.36 -32.71
C GLY A 538 30.48 11.08 -31.91
N ASN A 539 31.42 10.71 -31.05
CA ASN A 539 31.37 9.52 -30.21
C ASN A 539 30.29 9.73 -29.13
N PHE A 540 29.01 9.62 -29.47
CA PHE A 540 27.89 9.87 -28.55
C PHE A 540 27.20 8.57 -28.16
N SER A 541 26.89 8.42 -26.89
CA SER A 541 26.12 7.32 -26.32
C SER A 541 24.87 7.84 -25.61
N LEU A 542 23.80 7.06 -25.62
CA LEU A 542 22.55 7.37 -24.92
C LEU A 542 22.47 6.58 -23.63
N ILE A 543 22.19 7.27 -22.53
CA ILE A 543 21.80 6.63 -21.28
C ILE A 543 20.28 6.61 -21.25
N THR A 544 19.71 5.41 -21.20
CA THR A 544 18.27 5.17 -21.25
C THR A 544 17.71 4.81 -19.87
N SER A 545 16.41 4.97 -19.71
CA SER A 545 15.72 4.62 -18.49
C SER A 545 15.65 3.09 -18.33
N PRO A 546 16.13 2.53 -17.21
CA PRO A 546 16.04 1.09 -16.96
C PRO A 546 14.65 0.67 -16.42
N MET A 547 13.72 1.61 -16.21
CA MET A 547 12.40 1.35 -15.64
C MET A 547 11.36 2.40 -16.04
N VAL A 548 10.08 2.09 -15.85
CA VAL A 548 8.99 3.06 -15.97
C VAL A 548 8.85 3.83 -14.66
N GLY A 549 8.74 5.16 -14.70
CA GLY A 549 8.59 5.98 -13.49
C GLY A 549 8.60 7.48 -13.75
N THR A 550 8.66 8.29 -12.69
CA THR A 550 8.77 9.75 -12.79
C THR A 550 10.23 10.18 -12.69
N PHE A 551 10.73 10.93 -13.66
CA PHE A 551 12.09 11.43 -13.70
C PHE A 551 12.28 12.67 -12.81
N TYR A 552 13.29 12.64 -11.94
CA TYR A 552 13.68 13.75 -11.07
C TYR A 552 15.16 14.08 -11.24
N ARG A 553 15.46 15.36 -11.42
CA ARG A 553 16.82 15.87 -11.66
C ARG A 553 17.65 16.06 -10.40
N ALA A 554 17.01 16.08 -9.22
CA ALA A 554 17.63 16.44 -7.95
C ALA A 554 17.17 15.50 -6.82
N PRO A 555 17.96 15.35 -5.74
CA PRO A 555 17.63 14.45 -4.62
C PRO A 555 16.45 14.92 -3.77
N ALA A 556 16.14 16.22 -3.79
CA ALA A 556 15.03 16.81 -3.05
C ALA A 556 14.58 18.14 -3.69
N PRO A 557 13.35 18.62 -3.41
CA PRO A 557 12.92 19.95 -3.85
C PRO A 557 13.87 21.05 -3.37
N GLY A 558 14.35 21.88 -4.29
CA GLY A 558 15.27 22.99 -4.00
C GLY A 558 16.74 22.59 -3.85
N ALA A 559 17.08 21.30 -3.93
CA ALA A 559 18.47 20.84 -4.02
C ALA A 559 19.03 21.03 -5.45
N PRO A 560 20.36 21.18 -5.61
CA PRO A 560 20.97 21.22 -6.93
C PRO A 560 20.75 19.91 -7.70
N PRO A 561 20.69 19.95 -9.04
CA PRO A 561 20.57 18.75 -9.85
C PRO A 561 21.83 17.87 -9.70
N PHE A 562 21.68 16.56 -9.90
CA PHE A 562 22.80 15.62 -9.87
C PHE A 562 23.84 15.92 -10.95
N VAL A 563 23.36 16.24 -12.16
CA VAL A 563 24.19 16.62 -13.29
C VAL A 563 23.62 17.78 -14.11
N GLU A 564 24.52 18.54 -14.74
CA GLU A 564 24.22 19.59 -15.71
C GLU A 564 24.84 19.31 -17.09
N VAL A 565 24.32 19.97 -18.13
CA VAL A 565 24.91 19.91 -19.47
C VAL A 565 26.33 20.51 -19.44
N GLY A 566 27.29 19.80 -20.03
CA GLY A 566 28.72 20.10 -20.00
C GLY A 566 29.47 19.42 -18.85
N GLN A 567 28.77 18.74 -17.93
CA GLN A 567 29.42 18.04 -16.82
C GLN A 567 30.04 16.72 -17.28
N LYS A 568 31.28 16.47 -16.84
CA LYS A 568 31.95 15.18 -17.02
C LYS A 568 31.45 14.18 -15.99
N ILE A 569 31.16 12.97 -16.45
CA ILE A 569 30.67 11.85 -15.66
C ILE A 569 31.63 10.66 -15.80
N LYS A 570 31.65 9.79 -14.80
CA LYS A 570 32.34 8.49 -14.80
C LYS A 570 31.38 7.38 -14.35
N PRO A 571 31.71 6.11 -14.60
CA PRO A 571 30.94 5.00 -14.07
C PRO A 571 30.73 5.12 -12.55
N GLY A 572 29.48 4.98 -12.10
CA GLY A 572 29.07 5.13 -10.71
C GLY A 572 28.64 6.54 -10.28
N ASP A 573 28.77 7.56 -11.14
CA ASP A 573 28.20 8.89 -10.84
C ASP A 573 26.68 8.85 -10.98
N VAL A 574 25.95 9.33 -9.96
CA VAL A 574 24.47 9.43 -10.00
C VAL A 574 24.05 10.57 -10.94
N LEU A 575 23.13 10.30 -11.86
CA LEU A 575 22.68 11.22 -12.91
C LEU A 575 21.27 11.77 -12.67
N CYS A 576 20.38 10.95 -12.13
CA CYS A 576 19.01 11.34 -11.80
C CYS A 576 18.41 10.37 -10.78
N ILE A 577 17.20 10.70 -10.33
CA ILE A 577 16.31 9.76 -9.65
C ILE A 577 15.15 9.43 -10.60
N ILE A 578 14.77 8.16 -10.65
CA ILE A 578 13.48 7.74 -11.19
C ILE A 578 12.64 7.26 -10.01
N GLU A 579 11.58 8.01 -9.70
CA GLU A 579 10.55 7.52 -8.78
C GLU A 579 9.75 6.46 -9.50
N ALA A 580 10.06 5.21 -9.20
CA ALA A 580 9.28 4.07 -9.63
C ALA A 580 8.80 3.38 -8.36
N MET A 581 7.53 2.95 -8.35
CA MET A 581 7.03 2.09 -7.26
C MET A 581 7.03 2.79 -5.88
N LYS A 582 6.93 4.13 -5.83
CA LYS A 582 7.08 5.00 -4.64
C LYS A 582 8.47 4.95 -3.99
N LEU A 583 9.45 4.44 -4.73
CA LEU A 583 10.85 4.37 -4.34
C LEU A 583 11.66 5.27 -5.25
N MET A 584 12.65 5.95 -4.67
CA MET A 584 13.54 6.86 -5.37
C MET A 584 14.77 6.08 -5.86
N ASN A 585 14.79 5.72 -7.14
CA ASN A 585 15.87 4.92 -7.72
C ASN A 585 16.92 5.84 -8.33
N GLU A 586 18.11 5.88 -7.74
CA GLU A 586 19.26 6.58 -8.31
C GLU A 586 19.73 5.85 -9.58
N ILE A 587 19.85 6.60 -10.67
CA ILE A 587 20.37 6.08 -11.94
C ILE A 587 21.81 6.52 -12.07
N GLU A 588 22.73 5.56 -11.97
CA GLU A 588 24.18 5.78 -12.10
C GLU A 588 24.63 5.66 -13.56
N SER A 589 25.68 6.40 -13.94
CA SER A 589 26.31 6.23 -15.25
C SER A 589 27.05 4.88 -15.32
N GLU A 590 26.94 4.18 -16.44
CA GLU A 590 27.78 3.01 -16.76
C GLU A 590 29.02 3.39 -17.60
N ILE A 591 29.11 4.64 -18.05
CA ILE A 591 30.13 5.12 -18.99
C ILE A 591 30.82 6.40 -18.49
N SER A 592 32.03 6.63 -18.97
CA SER A 592 32.70 7.93 -18.84
C SER A 592 32.35 8.82 -20.03
N GLY A 593 32.18 10.12 -19.80
CA GLY A 593 31.94 11.07 -20.88
C GLY A 593 31.51 12.43 -20.38
N GLU A 594 30.98 13.26 -21.27
CA GLU A 594 30.44 14.59 -20.98
C GLU A 594 28.94 14.63 -21.32
N ILE A 595 28.08 15.09 -20.40
CA ILE A 595 26.65 15.27 -20.66
C ILE A 595 26.47 16.37 -21.71
N VAL A 596 25.91 16.04 -22.86
CA VAL A 596 25.69 16.98 -23.97
C VAL A 596 24.25 17.46 -23.98
N GLU A 597 23.33 16.61 -23.54
CA GLU A 597 21.90 16.91 -23.56
C GLU A 597 21.15 16.10 -22.49
N ILE A 598 20.14 16.71 -21.88
CA ILE A 598 19.18 16.06 -20.99
C ILE A 598 17.85 16.04 -21.76
N LEU A 599 17.33 14.84 -22.03
CA LEU A 599 16.27 14.59 -23.00
C LEU A 599 14.85 14.55 -22.38
N VAL A 600 14.75 14.75 -21.07
CA VAL A 600 13.51 14.59 -20.29
C VAL A 600 13.36 15.74 -19.29
N GLU A 601 12.13 16.23 -19.10
CA GLU A 601 11.82 17.29 -18.15
C GLU A 601 11.67 16.77 -16.70
N ASN A 602 11.99 17.62 -15.72
CA ASN A 602 11.86 17.24 -14.32
C ASN A 602 10.38 17.07 -13.92
N GLY A 603 10.04 15.91 -13.37
CA GLY A 603 8.68 15.51 -13.02
C GLY A 603 7.92 14.81 -14.17
N GLU A 604 8.57 14.57 -15.30
CA GLU A 604 7.98 13.87 -16.45
C GLU A 604 7.97 12.35 -16.24
N MET A 605 6.94 11.69 -16.77
CA MET A 605 6.86 10.22 -16.80
C MET A 605 7.76 9.69 -17.92
N VAL A 606 8.58 8.68 -17.60
CA VAL A 606 9.46 7.99 -18.55
C VAL A 606 9.10 6.52 -18.70
N GLU A 607 9.27 5.99 -19.92
CA GLU A 607 9.10 4.58 -20.24
C GLU A 607 10.42 3.78 -20.15
N TYR A 608 10.31 2.46 -20.01
CA TYR A 608 11.46 1.55 -20.09
C TYR A 608 12.17 1.70 -21.45
N GLY A 609 13.48 1.93 -21.42
CA GLY A 609 14.32 2.13 -22.59
C GLY A 609 14.26 3.55 -23.19
N GLN A 610 13.48 4.48 -22.62
CA GLN A 610 13.44 5.86 -23.09
C GLN A 610 14.79 6.55 -22.87
N PRO A 611 15.39 7.22 -23.88
CA PRO A 611 16.60 8.01 -23.71
C PRO A 611 16.42 9.14 -22.68
N LEU A 612 17.33 9.21 -21.70
CA LEU A 612 17.33 10.23 -20.64
C LEU A 612 18.43 11.27 -20.86
N PHE A 613 19.63 10.82 -21.23
CA PHE A 613 20.80 11.67 -21.42
C PHE A 613 21.55 11.29 -22.70
N LYS A 614 22.12 12.30 -23.35
CA LYS A 614 23.07 12.14 -24.44
C LYS A 614 24.47 12.49 -23.93
N VAL A 615 25.41 11.55 -24.05
CA VAL A 615 26.76 11.65 -23.50
C VAL A 615 27.77 11.59 -24.62
N ARG A 616 28.76 12.49 -24.63
CA ARG A 616 29.95 12.38 -25.49
C ARG A 616 31.00 11.54 -24.79
N VAL A 617 31.34 10.38 -25.37
CA VAL A 617 32.25 9.36 -24.82
C VAL A 617 33.68 9.58 -25.28
#